data_AF-A0A2E4CAI1-F1
#
_entry.id   AF-A0A2E4CAI1-F1
#
_cell.length_a   1.000
_cell.length_b   1.000
_cell.length_c   1.000
_cell.angle_alpha   90.00
_cell.angle_beta   90.00
_cell.angle_gamma   90.00
#
_symmetry.space_group_name_H-M   'P 1'
#
loop_
_entity.id
_entity.type
_entity.pdbx_description
1 polymer ?
#
loop_
_entity_poly.entity_id
_entity_poly.type
_entity_poly.pdbx_seq_one_letter_code
_entity_poly.pdbx_strand_id
1 'polypeptide(L)'
;MAQDGYFPITTVTGSGNPSYIDITGIPNTYAHLCLVGSMASTRATVLEQFELNFGSPTIDSGMNYQWQRAGFTNSTTVNAHRNATTANMYLLDSVGTSVSSLINGQVECLIFGYADTSRYTNIWAKGGYAGITASHGSSKLWSGTWADTSEVSALRVTAGSGNFSTTSRLTLYGFKG
;
A
#
# COMPACT_ATOMS: atom_id res chain seq x y z
N MET A 1 -21.98 -23.43 5.92
CA MET A 1 -22.02 -21.97 5.66
C MET A 1 -20.58 -21.51 5.58
N ALA A 2 -20.15 -20.98 4.44
CA ALA A 2 -18.85 -20.31 4.38
C ALA A 2 -18.97 -19.04 5.24
N GLN A 3 -18.00 -18.81 6.12
CA GLN A 3 -18.00 -17.64 6.99
C GLN A 3 -17.60 -16.42 6.15
N ASP A 4 -18.46 -15.41 6.07
CA ASP A 4 -18.10 -14.13 5.47
C ASP A 4 -16.95 -13.51 6.28
N GLY A 5 -15.91 -13.00 5.61
CA GLY A 5 -14.77 -12.42 6.30
C GLY A 5 -13.46 -12.37 5.53
N TYR A 6 -12.41 -11.93 6.24
CA TYR A 6 -11.05 -11.81 5.74
C TYR A 6 -10.26 -13.11 5.99
N PHE A 7 -9.71 -13.67 4.92
CA PHE A 7 -8.89 -14.87 4.94
C PHE A 7 -7.44 -14.51 4.58
N PRO A 8 -6.45 -14.80 5.44
CA PRO A 8 -5.06 -14.49 5.13
C PRO A 8 -4.59 -15.30 3.92
N ILE A 9 -4.03 -14.61 2.92
CA ILE A 9 -3.40 -15.21 1.75
C ILE A 9 -1.90 -15.37 2.01
N THR A 10 -1.24 -14.30 2.43
CA THR A 10 0.19 -14.33 2.76
C THR A 10 0.57 -13.20 3.71
N THR A 11 1.62 -13.42 4.50
CA THR A 11 2.28 -12.40 5.31
C THR A 11 3.74 -12.32 4.92
N VAL A 12 4.23 -11.11 4.68
CA VAL A 12 5.64 -10.81 4.41
C VAL A 12 6.19 -9.90 5.50
N THR A 13 7.43 -10.15 5.91
CA THR A 13 8.18 -9.30 6.83
C THR A 13 9.35 -8.67 6.10
N GLY A 14 9.65 -7.41 6.41
CA GLY A 14 10.86 -6.77 5.90
C GLY A 14 12.10 -7.46 6.44
N SER A 15 13.16 -7.51 5.63
CA SER A 15 14.44 -8.14 6.00
C SER A 15 15.59 -7.13 6.10
N GLY A 16 15.33 -5.83 5.89
CA GLY A 16 16.35 -4.79 5.84
C GLY A 16 17.02 -4.61 4.47
N ASN A 17 16.78 -5.52 3.52
CA ASN A 17 17.52 -5.57 2.25
C ASN A 17 16.71 -5.21 0.99
N PRO A 18 15.50 -5.72 0.73
CA PRO A 18 14.82 -5.39 -0.50
C PRO A 18 14.13 -4.01 -0.39
N SER A 19 14.19 -3.24 -1.48
CA SER A 19 13.43 -1.99 -1.64
C SER A 19 11.98 -2.23 -2.08
N TYR A 20 11.61 -3.48 -2.40
CA TYR A 20 10.25 -3.87 -2.76
C TYR A 20 9.89 -5.26 -2.23
N ILE A 21 8.59 -5.49 -2.07
CA ILE A 21 8.01 -6.79 -1.72
C ILE A 21 7.03 -7.17 -2.82
N ASP A 22 7.24 -8.32 -3.43
CA ASP A 22 6.32 -8.91 -4.39
C ASP A 22 5.44 -9.96 -3.72
N ILE A 23 4.15 -9.87 -3.99
CA ILE A 23 3.15 -10.88 -3.66
C ILE A 23 2.60 -11.39 -4.98
N THR A 24 2.95 -12.61 -5.35
CA THR A 24 2.53 -13.25 -6.62
C THR A 24 1.64 -14.46 -6.34
N GLY A 25 0.98 -14.97 -7.38
CA GLY A 25 0.12 -16.15 -7.27
C GLY A 25 -1.13 -15.90 -6.43
N ILE A 26 -1.66 -14.67 -6.47
CA ILE A 26 -2.87 -14.31 -5.73
C ILE A 26 -4.04 -15.13 -6.28
N PRO A 27 -4.71 -15.96 -5.45
CA PRO A 27 -5.80 -16.82 -5.94
C PRO A 27 -6.99 -15.98 -6.41
N ASN A 28 -7.57 -16.30 -7.57
CA ASN A 28 -8.81 -15.69 -8.05
C ASN A 28 -10.05 -16.42 -7.46
N THR A 29 -10.21 -16.37 -6.14
CA THR A 29 -11.33 -17.02 -5.41
C THR A 29 -12.00 -16.11 -4.39
N TYR A 30 -11.59 -14.85 -4.31
CA TYR A 30 -12.11 -13.86 -3.38
C TYR A 30 -12.87 -12.79 -4.14
N ALA A 31 -13.85 -12.16 -3.50
CA ALA A 31 -14.55 -11.02 -4.11
C ALA A 31 -13.64 -9.79 -4.16
N HIS A 32 -12.90 -9.54 -3.07
CA HIS A 32 -12.00 -8.39 -2.91
C HIS A 32 -10.71 -8.82 -2.22
N LEU A 33 -9.68 -7.97 -2.26
CA LEU A 33 -8.49 -8.12 -1.44
C LEU A 33 -8.38 -6.99 -0.42
N CYS A 34 -7.69 -7.25 0.68
CA CYS A 34 -7.29 -6.26 1.66
C CYS A 34 -5.82 -6.43 2.03
N LEU A 35 -5.03 -5.39 1.83
CA LEU A 35 -3.64 -5.32 2.23
C LEU A 35 -3.53 -4.53 3.53
N VAL A 36 -3.10 -5.19 4.60
CA VAL A 36 -2.92 -4.57 5.92
C VAL A 36 -1.46 -4.65 6.31
N GLY A 37 -0.88 -3.54 6.76
CA GLY A 37 0.54 -3.53 7.09
C GLY A 37 0.95 -2.47 8.09
N SER A 38 2.10 -2.75 8.69
CA SER A 38 2.89 -1.85 9.52
C SER A 38 4.27 -1.76 8.87
N MET A 39 4.62 -0.65 8.25
CA MET A 39 5.81 -0.54 7.38
C MET A 39 6.67 0.65 7.80
N ALA A 40 7.98 0.48 7.71
CA ALA A 40 8.99 1.54 7.83
C ALA A 40 10.14 1.26 6.86
N SER A 41 10.89 2.27 6.45
CA SER A 41 12.08 2.07 5.61
C SER A 41 13.38 2.30 6.38
N THR A 42 14.48 1.85 5.80
CA THR A 42 15.84 2.12 6.28
C THR A 42 16.34 3.52 5.90
N ARG A 43 15.52 4.34 5.23
CA ARG A 43 15.87 5.71 4.81
C ARG A 43 16.23 6.57 6.01
N ALA A 44 17.34 7.30 5.94
CA ALA A 44 17.85 8.13 7.05
C ALA A 44 17.13 9.50 7.20
N THR A 45 15.87 9.61 6.81
CA THR A 45 15.09 10.86 6.91
C THR A 45 13.74 10.63 7.59
N VAL A 46 13.05 11.72 7.91
CA VAL A 46 11.79 11.67 8.66
C VAL A 46 10.67 11.01 7.87
N LEU A 47 10.51 11.36 6.60
CA LEU A 47 9.40 10.92 5.78
C LEU A 47 9.82 9.87 4.77
N GLU A 48 9.02 8.82 4.69
CA GLU A 48 9.05 7.82 3.64
C GLU A 48 7.70 7.75 2.95
N GLN A 49 7.71 7.38 1.67
CA GLN A 49 6.52 7.07 0.92
C GLN A 49 6.60 5.63 0.40
N PHE A 50 5.55 4.86 0.64
CA PHE A 50 5.38 3.54 0.07
C PHE A 50 4.41 3.60 -1.12
N GLU A 51 4.73 2.82 -2.13
CA GLU A 51 4.02 2.78 -3.41
C GLU A 51 3.47 1.38 -3.66
N LEU A 52 2.39 1.29 -4.44
CA LEU A 52 1.74 0.06 -4.84
C LEU A 52 1.68 -0.03 -6.36
N ASN A 53 2.06 -1.19 -6.88
CA ASN A 53 1.89 -1.61 -8.26
C ASN A 53 1.07 -2.91 -8.30
N PHE A 54 0.30 -3.06 -9.37
CA PHE A 54 -0.43 -4.29 -9.71
C PHE A 54 0.31 -5.06 -10.80
N GLY A 55 -0.09 -6.31 -11.02
CA GLY A 55 0.45 -7.14 -12.09
C GLY A 55 -0.44 -8.31 -12.48
N SER A 56 -0.23 -8.78 -13.70
CA SER A 56 -0.92 -9.94 -14.28
C SER A 56 -0.08 -10.65 -15.35
N PRO A 57 0.67 -11.72 -15.05
CA PRO A 57 1.24 -12.11 -13.76
C PRO A 57 2.51 -11.32 -13.39
N THR A 58 3.02 -10.49 -14.31
CA THR A 58 4.17 -9.62 -14.10
C THR A 58 3.72 -8.25 -13.58
N ILE A 59 4.53 -7.63 -12.73
CA ILE A 59 4.27 -6.28 -12.22
C ILE A 59 4.23 -5.26 -13.37
N ASP A 60 3.16 -4.48 -13.42
CA ASP A 60 2.99 -3.38 -14.36
C ASP A 60 3.78 -2.15 -13.90
N SER A 61 4.75 -1.75 -14.73
CA SER A 61 5.58 -0.55 -14.58
C SER A 61 5.21 0.57 -15.57
N GLY A 62 4.14 0.39 -16.34
CA GLY A 62 3.60 1.35 -17.29
C GLY A 62 2.83 2.48 -16.61
N MET A 63 2.49 3.50 -17.39
CA MET A 63 1.79 4.71 -16.91
C MET A 63 0.28 4.51 -16.79
N ASN A 64 -0.15 3.44 -16.12
CA ASN A 64 -1.55 2.99 -16.06
C ASN A 64 -2.24 3.31 -14.73
N TYR A 65 -1.63 4.17 -13.89
CA TYR A 65 -2.13 4.43 -12.55
C TYR A 65 -2.63 5.86 -12.41
N GLN A 66 -3.75 6.01 -11.72
CA GLN A 66 -4.32 7.28 -11.32
C GLN A 66 -4.63 7.22 -9.83
N TRP A 67 -4.36 8.29 -9.10
CA TRP A 67 -4.63 8.33 -7.66
C TRP A 67 -4.92 9.75 -7.18
N GLN A 68 -5.63 9.81 -6.07
CA GLN A 68 -5.81 11.02 -5.29
C GLN A 68 -5.65 10.69 -3.81
N ARG A 69 -5.23 11.69 -3.03
CA ARG A 69 -5.11 11.58 -1.59
C ARG A 69 -5.54 12.86 -0.91
N ALA A 70 -6.04 12.73 0.31
CA ALA A 70 -6.29 13.85 1.21
C ALA A 70 -5.90 13.47 2.62
N GLY A 71 -5.41 14.44 3.39
CA GLY A 71 -5.04 14.24 4.79
C GLY A 71 -4.07 15.29 5.29
N PHE A 72 -3.40 15.01 6.38
CA PHE A 72 -2.43 15.92 6.99
C PHE A 72 -1.08 15.24 7.18
N THR A 73 -0.03 16.04 7.17
CA THR A 73 1.34 15.64 7.54
C THR A 73 1.93 16.77 8.34
N ASN A 74 2.39 16.49 9.56
CA ASN A 74 3.22 17.37 10.37
C ASN A 74 2.70 18.81 10.55
N SER A 75 1.38 19.05 10.41
CA SER A 75 0.80 20.40 10.38
C SER A 75 -0.68 20.40 10.77
N THR A 76 -1.19 21.59 11.09
CA THR A 76 -2.62 21.89 11.28
C THR A 76 -3.40 21.95 9.97
N THR A 77 -2.74 21.77 8.82
CA THR A 77 -3.32 22.01 7.50
C THR A 77 -3.60 20.69 6.78
N VAL A 78 -4.83 20.56 6.30
CA VAL A 78 -5.23 19.46 5.42
C VAL A 78 -4.81 19.78 3.99
N ASN A 79 -4.16 18.82 3.33
CA ASN A 79 -3.74 18.92 1.94
C ASN A 79 -4.40 17.83 1.11
N ALA A 80 -4.65 18.13 -0.16
CA ALA A 80 -5.15 17.17 -1.14
C ALA A 80 -4.29 17.21 -2.41
N HIS A 81 -4.05 16.04 -2.98
CA HIS A 81 -3.29 15.89 -4.22
C HIS A 81 -3.97 14.87 -5.12
N ARG A 82 -3.80 15.04 -6.43
CA ARG A 82 -4.19 14.06 -7.43
C ARG A 82 -3.11 13.93 -8.48
N ASN A 83 -2.97 12.75 -9.06
CA ASN A 83 -2.14 12.53 -10.22
C ASN A 83 -2.80 11.51 -11.15
N ALA A 84 -2.54 11.65 -12.45
CA ALA A 84 -3.03 10.74 -13.47
C ALA A 84 -1.87 10.33 -14.37
N THR A 85 -1.96 9.14 -14.97
CA THR A 85 -0.94 8.62 -15.89
C THR A 85 0.42 8.50 -15.20
N THR A 86 0.42 7.82 -14.05
CA THR A 86 1.60 7.55 -13.22
C THR A 86 1.99 6.08 -13.31
N ALA A 87 3.23 5.77 -12.93
CA ALA A 87 3.76 4.39 -12.96
C ALA A 87 3.44 3.56 -11.72
N ASN A 88 2.79 4.14 -10.71
CA ASN A 88 2.45 3.51 -9.44
C ASN A 88 1.34 4.29 -8.73
N MET A 89 0.80 3.74 -7.63
CA MET A 89 -0.03 4.50 -6.70
C MET A 89 0.68 4.72 -5.38
N TYR A 90 0.36 5.83 -4.73
CA TYR A 90 0.74 6.01 -3.34
C TYR A 90 -0.12 5.16 -2.42
N LEU A 91 0.55 4.41 -1.55
CA LEU A 91 -0.08 3.50 -0.60
C LEU A 91 -0.11 4.09 0.81
N LEU A 92 1.03 4.60 1.28
CA LEU A 92 1.20 5.06 2.65
C LEU A 92 2.33 6.08 2.73
N ASP A 93 2.17 7.08 3.60
CA ASP A 93 3.30 7.84 4.12
C ASP A 93 3.73 7.24 5.47
N SER A 94 5.01 6.92 5.58
CA SER A 94 5.60 6.33 6.78
C SER A 94 6.83 7.12 7.25
N VAL A 95 7.55 6.56 8.21
CA VAL A 95 8.78 7.11 8.75
C VAL A 95 10.00 6.34 8.26
N GLY A 96 11.12 7.06 8.11
CA GLY A 96 12.44 6.47 8.03
C GLY A 96 13.10 6.36 9.41
N THR A 97 14.36 5.97 9.44
CA THR A 97 15.10 5.60 10.67
C THR A 97 15.42 6.79 11.59
N SER A 98 15.30 8.04 11.12
CA SER A 98 15.64 9.22 11.92
C SER A 98 14.58 9.60 12.97
N VAL A 99 13.38 9.00 12.92
CA VAL A 99 12.26 9.36 13.82
C VAL A 99 12.22 8.45 15.05
N SER A 100 12.32 7.13 14.84
CA SER A 100 12.49 6.09 15.87
C SER A 100 12.39 4.74 15.18
N SER A 101 13.19 3.75 15.60
CA SER A 101 13.07 2.37 15.10
C SER A 101 11.79 1.65 15.56
N LEU A 102 11.04 2.24 16.50
CA LEU A 102 9.82 1.67 17.07
C LEU A 102 8.54 2.19 16.41
N ILE A 103 8.63 3.17 15.50
CA ILE A 103 7.47 3.71 14.81
C ILE A 103 7.42 3.15 13.40
N ASN A 104 6.26 2.60 13.07
CA ASN A 104 5.92 2.18 11.73
C ASN A 104 4.63 2.89 11.31
N GLY A 105 4.55 3.28 10.04
CA GLY A 105 3.29 3.66 9.44
C GLY A 105 2.37 2.45 9.27
N GLN A 106 1.09 2.65 9.57
CA GLN A 106 0.05 1.65 9.45
C GLN A 106 -0.74 1.90 8.17
N VAL A 107 -1.10 0.85 7.45
CA VAL A 107 -1.95 0.93 6.26
C VAL A 107 -2.99 -0.18 6.24
N GLU A 108 -4.17 0.17 5.72
CA GLU A 108 -5.20 -0.74 5.27
C GLU A 108 -5.60 -0.28 3.86
N CYS A 109 -5.48 -1.17 2.86
CA CYS A 109 -5.80 -0.90 1.47
C CYS A 109 -6.74 -1.98 0.94
N LEU A 110 -7.95 -1.57 0.57
CA LEU A 110 -8.95 -2.42 -0.09
C LEU A 110 -8.79 -2.34 -1.60
N ILE A 111 -8.83 -3.50 -2.26
CA ILE A 111 -8.70 -3.67 -3.70
C ILE A 111 -9.98 -4.33 -4.22
N PHE A 112 -10.80 -3.57 -4.95
CA PHE A 112 -12.18 -3.94 -5.26
C PHE A 112 -12.31 -4.72 -6.57
N GLY A 113 -12.76 -5.97 -6.45
CA GLY A 113 -13.00 -6.90 -7.57
C GLY A 113 -11.79 -7.01 -8.46
N TYR A 114 -10.66 -7.32 -7.83
CA TYR A 114 -9.35 -7.52 -8.44
C TYR A 114 -9.34 -8.59 -9.55
N ALA A 115 -10.35 -9.45 -9.58
CA ALA A 115 -10.55 -10.50 -10.57
C ALA A 115 -11.52 -10.13 -11.71
N ASP A 116 -12.20 -9.00 -11.61
CA ASP A 116 -13.24 -8.60 -12.55
C ASP A 116 -12.61 -7.96 -13.79
N THR A 117 -12.56 -8.72 -14.89
CA THR A 117 -11.95 -8.27 -16.13
C THR A 117 -12.86 -7.38 -16.99
N SER A 118 -14.06 -7.03 -16.52
CA SER A 118 -15.00 -6.15 -17.23
C SER A 118 -14.82 -4.67 -16.89
N ARG A 119 -13.96 -4.35 -15.91
CA ARG A 119 -13.71 -3.00 -15.43
C ARG A 119 -12.28 -2.83 -14.92
N TYR A 120 -11.88 -1.58 -14.70
CA TYR A 120 -10.62 -1.26 -14.05
C TYR A 120 -10.64 -1.61 -12.56
N THR A 121 -9.45 -1.94 -12.04
CA THR A 121 -9.25 -2.18 -10.61
C THR A 121 -9.22 -0.86 -9.86
N ASN A 122 -10.01 -0.75 -8.79
CA ASN A 122 -10.07 0.43 -7.94
C ASN A 122 -9.60 0.08 -6.52
N ILE A 123 -9.00 1.06 -5.85
CA ILE A 123 -8.59 0.94 -4.45
C ILE A 123 -9.11 2.06 -3.58
N TRP A 124 -9.22 1.75 -2.29
CA TRP A 124 -9.25 2.73 -1.22
C TRP A 124 -8.23 2.32 -0.16
N ALA A 125 -7.37 3.24 0.25
CA ALA A 125 -6.43 3.01 1.31
C ALA A 125 -6.52 4.11 2.38
N LYS A 126 -6.26 3.73 3.62
CA LYS A 126 -6.12 4.63 4.75
C LYS A 126 -4.85 4.26 5.50
N GLY A 127 -4.19 5.26 6.07
CA GLY A 127 -2.95 5.00 6.77
C GLY A 127 -2.21 6.24 7.19
N GLY A 128 -1.13 6.00 7.92
CA GLY A 128 -0.23 7.02 8.42
C GLY A 128 0.52 6.54 9.65
N TYR A 129 1.11 7.46 10.38
CA TYR A 129 1.86 7.16 11.60
C TYR A 129 1.61 8.24 12.65
N ALA A 130 1.58 7.82 13.92
CA ALA A 130 1.69 8.76 15.03
C ALA A 130 3.16 9.17 15.15
N GLY A 131 3.48 10.46 15.11
CA GLY A 131 4.86 10.89 15.33
C GLY A 131 5.22 11.00 16.80
N ILE A 132 6.52 11.16 17.06
CA ILE A 132 7.07 11.31 18.42
C ILE A 132 6.90 12.71 19.03
N THR A 133 6.60 13.72 18.21
CA THR A 133 6.38 15.11 18.67
C THR A 133 5.21 15.73 17.90
N ALA A 134 4.72 16.88 18.36
CA ALA A 134 3.61 17.61 17.70
C ALA A 134 3.89 18.00 16.24
N SER A 135 5.16 18.01 15.82
CA SER A 135 5.59 18.28 14.44
C SER A 135 5.76 17.02 13.58
N HIS A 136 5.42 15.84 14.11
CA HIS A 136 5.57 14.56 13.44
C HIS A 136 4.24 13.80 13.48
N GLY A 137 3.80 13.29 12.34
CA GLY A 137 2.60 12.49 12.23
C GLY A 137 1.94 12.68 10.87
N SER A 138 1.33 11.62 10.38
CA SER A 138 0.60 11.63 9.13
C SER A 138 -0.66 10.80 9.28
N SER A 139 -1.75 11.24 8.68
CA SER A 139 -2.94 10.43 8.44
C SER A 139 -3.55 10.87 7.13
N LYS A 140 -3.70 9.92 6.20
CA LYS A 140 -4.25 10.18 4.88
C LYS A 140 -5.19 9.08 4.44
N LEU A 141 -6.05 9.48 3.52
CA LEU A 141 -6.89 8.63 2.71
C LEU A 141 -6.40 8.73 1.28
N TRP A 142 -6.32 7.59 0.61
CA TRP A 142 -5.97 7.45 -0.80
C TRP A 142 -7.09 6.72 -1.52
N SER A 143 -7.33 7.09 -2.77
CA SER A 143 -8.11 6.29 -3.71
C SER A 143 -7.38 6.28 -5.04
N GLY A 144 -7.47 5.18 -5.76
CA GLY A 144 -6.78 5.05 -7.04
C GLY A 144 -7.41 4.02 -7.94
N THR A 145 -7.00 4.08 -9.20
CA THR A 145 -7.43 3.19 -10.26
C THR A 145 -6.20 2.72 -11.02
N TRP A 146 -6.15 1.41 -11.26
CA TRP A 146 -5.24 0.82 -12.23
C TRP A 146 -6.02 0.54 -13.50
N ALA A 147 -5.67 1.27 -14.55
CA ALA A 147 -6.35 1.31 -15.84
C ALA A 147 -5.97 0.12 -16.73
N ASP A 148 -5.98 -1.08 -16.15
CA ASP A 148 -5.86 -2.36 -16.84
C ASP A 148 -7.10 -3.21 -16.48
N THR A 149 -7.53 -4.04 -17.42
CA THR A 149 -8.71 -4.92 -17.27
C THR A 149 -8.32 -6.37 -17.00
N SER A 150 -7.02 -6.67 -16.85
CA SER A 150 -6.53 -7.98 -16.49
C SER A 150 -6.83 -8.27 -15.02
N GLU A 151 -6.99 -9.56 -14.68
CA GLU A 151 -7.06 -9.96 -13.28
C GLU A 151 -5.75 -9.61 -12.54
N VAL A 152 -5.84 -9.12 -11.32
CA VAL A 152 -4.69 -8.87 -10.46
C VAL A 152 -4.23 -10.21 -9.86
N SER A 153 -3.15 -10.76 -10.39
CA SER A 153 -2.52 -11.98 -9.84
C SER A 153 -1.18 -11.69 -9.14
N ALA A 154 -0.70 -10.45 -9.21
CA ALA A 154 0.47 -9.97 -8.50
C ALA A 154 0.31 -8.55 -7.95
N LEU A 155 0.99 -8.27 -6.84
CA LEU A 155 1.15 -6.95 -6.23
C LEU A 155 2.61 -6.70 -5.92
N ARG A 156 3.07 -5.46 -6.06
CA ARG A 156 4.36 -5.00 -5.56
C ARG A 156 4.16 -3.81 -4.64
N VAL A 157 4.73 -3.89 -3.44
CA VAL A 157 4.87 -2.72 -2.56
C VAL A 157 6.31 -2.27 -2.57
N THR A 158 6.54 -1.00 -2.90
CA THR A 158 7.89 -0.42 -3.02
C THR A 158 8.11 0.62 -1.93
N ALA A 159 9.26 0.58 -1.28
CA ALA A 159 9.76 1.70 -0.49
C ALA A 159 10.30 2.76 -1.45
N GLY A 160 9.75 3.97 -1.41
CA GLY A 160 10.15 5.07 -2.30
C GLY A 160 11.63 5.44 -2.18
N SER A 161 12.25 5.16 -1.03
CA SER A 161 13.69 5.13 -0.86
C SER A 161 14.11 4.14 0.23
N GLY A 162 15.39 3.77 0.22
CA GLY A 162 15.93 2.76 1.14
C GLY A 162 15.30 1.38 0.93
N ASN A 163 15.34 0.58 1.99
CA ASN A 163 14.82 -0.79 2.02
C ASN A 163 13.72 -0.93 3.08
N PHE A 164 12.92 -1.98 3.00
CA PHE A 164 11.98 -2.30 4.08
C PHE A 164 12.72 -2.61 5.38
N SER A 165 12.39 -1.90 6.46
CA SER A 165 12.88 -2.18 7.81
C SER A 165 12.54 -3.59 8.25
N THR A 166 13.37 -4.20 9.09
CA THR A 166 13.11 -5.50 9.74
C THR A 166 11.87 -5.50 10.64
N THR A 167 11.40 -4.31 11.04
CA THR A 167 10.15 -4.13 11.79
C THR A 167 8.91 -4.13 10.91
N SER A 168 9.06 -4.10 9.59
CA SER A 168 7.94 -4.04 8.66
C SER A 168 7.23 -5.38 8.56
N ARG A 169 5.90 -5.34 8.52
CA ARG A 169 5.03 -6.50 8.30
C ARG A 169 3.86 -6.11 7.42
N LEU A 170 3.58 -6.93 6.42
CA LEU A 170 2.51 -6.74 5.45
C LEU A 170 1.75 -8.05 5.31
N THR A 171 0.42 -8.02 5.33
CA THR A 171 -0.43 -9.20 5.14
C THR A 171 -1.49 -8.90 4.10
N LEU A 172 -1.58 -9.77 3.10
CA LEU A 172 -2.66 -9.75 2.11
C LEU A 172 -3.74 -10.72 2.58
N TYR A 173 -4.98 -10.22 2.59
CA TYR A 173 -6.18 -10.98 2.88
C TYR A 173 -7.07 -11.01 1.63
N GLY A 174 -7.77 -12.12 1.44
CA GLY A 174 -8.89 -12.23 0.54
C GLY A 174 -10.21 -12.10 1.30
N PHE A 175 -11.18 -11.40 0.75
CA PHE A 175 -12.52 -11.27 1.31
C PHE A 175 -13.51 -12.13 0.54
N LYS A 176 -14.23 -13.00 1.26
CA LYS A 176 -15.41 -13.71 0.72
C LYS A 176 -16.64 -13.00 1.25
N GLY A 177 -17.53 -12.60 0.36
CA GLY A 177 -18.87 -12.09 0.68
C GLY A 177 -19.95 -13.08 0.28
#